data_AF-A0A2E2TK45-F1
#
_entry.id   AF-A0A2E2TK45-F1
#
_cell.length_a   1.000
_cell.length_b   1.000
_cell.length_c   1.000
_cell.angle_alpha   90.00
_cell.angle_beta   90.00
_cell.angle_gamma   90.00
#
_symmetry.space_group_name_H-M   'P 1'
#
loop_
_entity.id
_entity.type
_entity.pdbx_description
1 polymer ?
#
loop_
_entity_poly.entity_id
_entity_poly.type
_entity_poly.pdbx_seq_one_letter_code
_entity_poly.pdbx_strand_id
1 'polypeptide(L)'
;MLVEIEHFFDAPFFAIIGGLTIIASIITSGYSLYLIIKGILPVWFRLGKGLSSSQIAIFSKTQQDDLESMLIDSKIFRKKNLLRITAKESVHSVEKAKVLLVHWADFKEDLEHIFKLKKDATALIIYAPSSEGRIDDSNMEKINMYRNAVVVNFRGRLMNDILTSLVTASL
;
A
#
# COMPACT_ATOMS: atom_id res chain seq x y z
N MET A 1 17.78 4.27 60.41
CA MET A 1 17.41 3.57 59.16
C MET A 1 16.83 4.51 58.10
N LEU A 2 15.59 5.02 58.17
CA LEU A 2 15.05 5.92 57.12
C LEU A 2 15.84 7.23 56.96
N VAL A 3 16.17 7.89 58.09
CA VAL A 3 16.96 9.13 58.11
C VAL A 3 18.38 8.93 57.58
N GLU A 4 18.99 7.76 57.81
CA GLU A 4 20.33 7.44 57.29
C GLU A 4 20.32 7.18 55.78
N ILE A 5 19.21 6.64 55.26
CA ILE A 5 18.99 6.45 53.82
C ILE A 5 18.82 7.81 53.13
N GLU A 6 18.03 8.72 53.71
CA GLU A 6 17.88 10.09 53.18
C GLU A 6 19.23 10.82 53.13
N HIS A 7 19.99 10.78 54.23
CA HIS A 7 21.31 11.41 54.29
C HIS A 7 22.34 10.83 53.30
N PHE A 8 22.20 9.55 52.95
CA PHE A 8 23.02 8.90 51.93
C PHE A 8 22.72 9.43 50.52
N PHE A 9 21.44 9.63 50.18
CA PHE A 9 21.03 10.18 48.88
C PHE A 9 21.24 11.70 48.75
N ASP A 10 21.33 12.42 49.86
CA ASP A 10 21.69 13.85 49.90
C ASP A 10 23.20 14.10 49.70
N ALA A 11 24.02 13.04 49.59
CA ALA A 11 25.43 13.21 49.31
C ALA A 11 25.63 13.94 47.96
N PRO A 12 26.52 14.96 47.87
CA PRO A 12 26.70 15.79 46.68
C PRO A 12 26.94 15.00 45.38
N PHE A 13 27.55 13.82 45.51
CA PHE A 13 27.78 12.88 44.42
C PHE A 13 26.49 12.43 43.71
N PHE A 14 25.45 12.04 44.46
CA PHE A 14 24.18 11.58 43.88
C PHE A 14 23.41 12.71 43.22
N ALA A 15 23.45 13.91 43.80
CA ALA A 15 22.82 15.09 43.21
C ALA A 15 23.45 15.44 41.84
N ILE A 16 24.78 15.38 41.72
CA ILE A 16 25.50 15.65 40.46
C ILE A 16 25.16 14.59 39.40
N ILE A 17 25.22 13.31 39.75
CA ILE A 17 24.90 12.21 38.82
C ILE A 17 23.43 12.25 38.40
N GLY A 18 22.53 12.51 39.35
CA GLY A 18 21.10 12.69 39.08
C GLY A 18 20.86 13.82 38.09
N GLY A 19 21.49 14.98 38.32
CA GLY A 19 21.42 16.12 37.40
C GLY A 19 21.92 15.79 35.99
N LEU A 20 23.09 15.15 35.86
CA LEU A 20 23.63 14.72 34.56
C LEU A 20 22.70 13.73 33.84
N THR A 21 22.12 12.79 34.59
CA THR A 21 21.20 11.79 34.03
C THR A 21 19.91 12.43 33.54
N ILE A 22 19.38 13.43 34.26
CA ILE A 22 18.21 14.21 33.82
C ILE A 22 18.53 14.97 32.53
N ILE A 23 19.67 15.67 32.47
CA ILE A 23 20.10 16.40 31.27
C ILE A 23 20.24 15.44 30.07
N ALA A 24 20.90 14.31 30.26
CA ALA A 24 21.05 13.29 29.23
C ALA A 24 19.69 12.75 28.76
N SER A 25 18.76 12.49 29.69
CA SER A 25 17.41 12.00 29.39
C SER A 25 16.58 13.00 28.59
N ILE A 26 16.71 14.30 28.88
CA ILE A 26 16.05 15.37 28.12
C ILE A 26 16.60 15.40 26.69
N ILE A 27 17.92 15.35 26.53
CA ILE A 27 18.57 15.38 25.21
C ILE A 27 18.19 14.15 24.38
N THR A 28 18.26 12.94 24.96
CA THR A 28 17.92 11.70 24.25
C THR A 28 16.45 11.63 23.90
N SER A 29 15.56 12.07 24.77
CA SER A 29 14.12 12.15 24.49
C SER A 29 13.81 13.12 23.35
N GLY A 30 14.42 14.32 23.38
CA GLY A 30 14.28 15.31 22.32
C GLY A 30 14.82 14.81 20.97
N TYR A 31 15.99 14.16 20.98
CA TYR A 31 16.58 13.58 19.78
C TYR A 31 15.75 12.42 19.23
N SER A 32 15.21 11.56 20.11
CA SER A 32 14.32 10.46 19.72
C SER A 32 13.05 10.98 19.06
N LEU A 33 12.43 12.02 19.63
CA LEU A 33 11.26 12.66 19.05
C LEU A 33 11.59 13.27 17.68
N TYR A 34 12.74 13.93 17.54
CA TYR A 34 13.21 14.46 16.26
C TYR A 34 13.36 13.35 15.21
N LEU A 35 13.98 12.21 15.56
CA LEU A 35 14.12 11.06 14.66
C LEU A 35 12.77 10.46 14.25
N ILE A 36 11.81 10.37 15.17
CA ILE A 36 10.46 9.87 14.87
C ILE A 36 9.75 10.80 13.87
N ILE A 37 9.80 12.11 14.12
CA ILE A 37 9.17 13.11 13.24
C ILE A 37 9.83 13.09 11.86
N LYS A 38 11.17 12.98 11.79
CA LYS A 38 11.88 13.01 10.51
C LYS A 38 11.82 11.70 9.74
N GLY A 39 11.75 10.55 10.43
CA GLY A 39 11.79 9.23 9.82
C GLY A 39 10.41 8.64 9.56
N ILE A 40 9.60 8.52 10.62
CA ILE A 40 8.34 7.75 10.58
C ILE A 40 7.21 8.59 9.98
N LEU A 41 7.08 9.84 10.42
CA LEU A 41 5.99 10.72 10.00
C LEU A 41 5.87 10.91 8.47
N PRO A 42 6.97 11.17 7.70
CA PRO A 42 6.85 11.30 6.25
C PRO A 42 6.44 10.00 5.57
N VAL A 43 6.82 8.84 6.12
CA VAL A 43 6.40 7.53 5.59
C VAL A 43 4.89 7.36 5.81
N TRP A 44 4.40 7.60 7.02
CA TRP A 44 2.95 7.54 7.30
C TRP A 44 2.14 8.49 6.44
N PHE A 45 2.61 9.73 6.27
CA PHE A 45 1.94 10.71 5.41
C PHE A 45 1.91 10.25 3.95
N ARG A 46 3.04 9.75 3.42
CA ARG A 46 3.13 9.25 2.05
C ARG A 46 2.25 8.02 1.82
N LEU A 47 2.22 7.09 2.78
CA LEU A 47 1.34 5.91 2.72
C LEU A 47 -0.13 6.32 2.74
N GLY A 48 -0.55 7.13 3.71
CA GLY A 48 -1.94 7.59 3.81
C GLY A 48 -2.39 8.38 2.59
N LYS A 49 -1.55 9.29 2.09
CA LYS A 49 -1.81 10.03 0.84
C LYS A 49 -1.86 9.09 -0.36
N GLY A 50 -0.92 8.16 -0.47
CA GLY A 50 -0.87 7.14 -1.52
C GLY A 50 -2.16 6.34 -1.59
N LEU A 51 -2.59 5.73 -0.48
CA LEU A 51 -3.83 4.94 -0.44
C LEU A 51 -5.08 5.79 -0.74
N SER A 52 -5.19 6.98 -0.12
CA SER A 52 -6.41 7.80 -0.23
C SER A 52 -6.57 8.54 -1.56
N SER A 53 -5.49 8.77 -2.32
CA SER A 53 -5.52 9.51 -3.59
C SER A 53 -5.21 8.68 -4.84
N SER A 54 -4.72 7.44 -4.68
CA SER A 54 -4.43 6.57 -5.81
C SER A 54 -5.70 6.17 -6.55
N GLN A 55 -5.62 6.22 -7.88
CA GLN A 55 -6.68 5.74 -8.77
C GLN A 55 -6.47 4.27 -9.13
N ILE A 56 -7.56 3.50 -9.16
CA ILE A 56 -7.59 2.09 -9.58
C ILE A 56 -8.40 2.02 -10.86
N ALA A 57 -7.78 1.56 -11.95
CA ALA A 57 -8.48 1.27 -13.19
C ALA A 57 -8.96 -0.18 -13.17
N ILE A 58 -10.26 -0.37 -13.31
CA ILE A 58 -10.91 -1.69 -13.27
C ILE A 58 -11.32 -2.05 -14.70
N PHE A 59 -10.67 -3.06 -15.25
CA PHE A 59 -10.96 -3.65 -16.55
C PHE A 59 -11.86 -4.86 -16.32
N SER A 60 -13.16 -4.63 -16.36
CA SER A 60 -14.16 -5.68 -16.20
C SER A 60 -15.43 -5.32 -16.96
N LYS A 61 -16.03 -6.31 -17.62
CA LYS A 61 -17.33 -6.19 -18.30
C LYS A 61 -18.43 -6.80 -17.46
N THR A 62 -18.17 -7.94 -16.82
CA THR A 62 -19.17 -8.73 -16.10
C THR A 62 -19.12 -8.52 -14.59
N GLN A 63 -17.93 -8.37 -14.00
CA GLN A 63 -17.71 -8.24 -12.55
C GLN A 63 -17.53 -6.78 -12.09
N GLN A 64 -17.88 -5.79 -12.92
CA GLN A 64 -17.54 -4.39 -12.67
C GLN A 64 -18.12 -3.85 -11.35
N ASP A 65 -19.43 -3.99 -11.16
CA ASP A 65 -20.11 -3.47 -9.96
C ASP A 65 -19.73 -4.26 -8.69
N ASP A 66 -19.48 -5.55 -8.82
CA ASP A 66 -19.01 -6.42 -7.74
C ASP A 66 -17.60 -6.04 -7.25
N LEU A 67 -16.67 -5.80 -8.17
CA LEU A 67 -15.32 -5.37 -7.80
C LEU A 67 -15.31 -3.96 -7.20
N GLU A 68 -16.15 -3.06 -7.73
CA GLU A 68 -16.28 -1.72 -7.18
C GLU A 68 -16.90 -1.69 -5.78
N SER A 69 -18.00 -2.41 -5.59
CA SER A 69 -18.65 -2.50 -4.28
C SER A 69 -17.67 -3.05 -3.25
N MET A 70 -16.93 -4.13 -3.57
CA MET A 70 -15.88 -4.66 -2.70
C MET A 70 -14.83 -3.60 -2.31
N LEU A 71 -14.38 -2.79 -3.27
CA LEU A 71 -13.40 -1.73 -3.01
C LEU A 71 -13.98 -0.58 -2.18
N ILE A 72 -15.22 -0.16 -2.45
CA ILE A 72 -15.88 0.91 -1.71
C ILE A 72 -16.21 0.46 -0.28
N ASP A 73 -16.71 -0.76 -0.12
CA ASP A 73 -17.12 -1.34 1.17
C ASP A 73 -15.93 -1.53 2.12
N SER A 74 -14.72 -1.66 1.60
CA SER A 74 -13.49 -1.66 2.40
C SER A 74 -13.27 -0.36 3.19
N LYS A 75 -13.94 0.75 2.81
CA LYS A 75 -13.74 2.12 3.31
C LYS A 75 -12.35 2.70 3.08
N ILE A 76 -11.47 1.98 2.40
CA ILE A 76 -10.12 2.45 2.03
C ILE A 76 -10.20 3.29 0.76
N PHE A 77 -11.05 2.86 -0.18
CA PHE A 77 -11.20 3.50 -1.49
C PHE A 77 -12.47 4.34 -1.56
N ARG A 78 -12.37 5.47 -2.25
CA ARG A 78 -13.52 6.31 -2.57
C ARG A 78 -13.94 6.04 -4.00
N LYS A 79 -15.25 6.06 -4.28
CA LYS A 79 -15.79 5.85 -5.63
C LYS A 79 -15.13 6.72 -6.71
N LYS A 80 -14.79 7.98 -6.39
CA LYS A 80 -14.11 8.91 -7.30
C LYS A 80 -12.69 8.47 -7.72
N ASN A 81 -12.07 7.55 -6.99
CA ASN A 81 -10.75 7.01 -7.27
C ASN A 81 -10.84 5.74 -8.15
N LEU A 82 -12.03 5.19 -8.38
CA LEU A 82 -12.23 4.01 -9.19
C LEU A 82 -12.57 4.45 -10.63
N LEU A 83 -11.78 3.98 -11.58
CA LEU A 83 -11.98 4.24 -13.00
C LEU A 83 -12.56 2.97 -13.63
N ARG A 84 -13.79 3.07 -14.14
CA ARG A 84 -14.43 1.99 -14.88
C ARG A 84 -13.86 1.95 -16.29
N ILE A 85 -13.35 0.79 -16.72
CA ILE A 85 -12.86 0.59 -18.09
C ILE A 85 -13.62 -0.58 -18.70
N THR A 86 -14.57 -0.27 -19.60
CA THR A 86 -15.48 -1.26 -20.19
C THR A 86 -15.11 -1.66 -21.63
N ALA A 87 -14.22 -0.90 -22.28
CA ALA A 87 -13.72 -1.15 -23.64
C ALA A 87 -12.27 -0.65 -23.81
N LYS A 88 -11.80 -0.48 -25.06
CA LYS A 88 -10.55 0.24 -25.42
C LYS A 88 -10.64 1.74 -25.12
N GLU A 89 -11.05 2.09 -23.90
CA GLU A 89 -11.16 3.47 -23.45
C GLU A 89 -9.76 4.09 -23.25
N SER A 90 -9.73 5.41 -23.39
CA SER A 90 -8.52 6.20 -23.66
C SER A 90 -7.35 5.90 -22.70
N VAL A 91 -6.19 5.62 -23.30
CA VAL A 91 -4.84 5.56 -22.67
C VAL A 91 -4.68 6.62 -21.59
N HIS A 92 -5.20 7.82 -21.84
CA HIS A 92 -5.08 8.99 -20.97
C HIS A 92 -5.74 8.84 -19.59
N SER A 93 -6.83 8.07 -19.49
CA SER A 93 -7.49 7.79 -18.21
C SER A 93 -6.71 6.77 -17.37
N VAL A 94 -6.10 5.80 -18.04
CA VAL A 94 -5.29 4.73 -17.43
C VAL A 94 -3.94 5.24 -16.94
N GLU A 95 -3.39 6.28 -17.59
CA GLU A 95 -2.08 6.85 -17.24
C GLU A 95 -1.95 7.36 -15.80
N LYS A 96 -3.07 7.74 -15.17
CA LYS A 96 -3.13 8.25 -13.79
C LYS A 96 -3.38 7.13 -12.77
N ALA A 97 -3.72 5.93 -13.22
CA ALA A 97 -3.97 4.79 -12.36
C ALA A 97 -2.65 4.22 -11.80
N LYS A 98 -2.67 3.92 -10.49
CA LYS A 98 -1.57 3.25 -9.79
C LYS A 98 -1.73 1.73 -9.77
N VAL A 99 -2.96 1.25 -9.94
CA VAL A 99 -3.30 -0.16 -10.05
C VAL A 99 -4.19 -0.36 -11.27
N LEU A 100 -3.85 -1.36 -12.08
CA LEU A 100 -4.72 -1.92 -13.11
C LEU A 100 -5.28 -3.23 -12.55
N LEU A 101 -6.56 -3.23 -12.19
CA LEU A 101 -7.28 -4.42 -11.77
C LEU A 101 -8.01 -5.00 -12.99
N VAL A 102 -7.64 -6.21 -13.39
CA VAL A 102 -8.12 -6.83 -14.62
C VAL A 102 -8.87 -8.09 -14.30
N HIS A 103 -10.11 -8.17 -14.78
CA HIS A 103 -10.87 -9.41 -14.73
C HIS A 103 -10.44 -10.34 -15.86
N TRP A 104 -9.91 -11.51 -15.52
CA TRP A 104 -9.31 -12.44 -16.46
C TRP A 104 -10.27 -12.88 -17.56
N ALA A 105 -11.46 -13.36 -17.21
CA ALA A 105 -12.38 -13.93 -18.18
C ALA A 105 -12.82 -12.91 -19.25
N ASP A 106 -12.97 -11.64 -18.87
CA ASP A 106 -13.45 -10.57 -19.76
C ASP A 106 -12.35 -10.01 -20.68
N PHE A 107 -11.07 -10.13 -20.30
CA PHE A 107 -9.94 -9.46 -20.94
C PHE A 107 -8.79 -10.39 -21.35
N LYS A 108 -8.95 -11.72 -21.25
CA LYS A 108 -7.92 -12.69 -21.68
C LYS A 108 -7.44 -12.50 -23.13
N GLU A 109 -8.32 -12.06 -24.03
CA GLU A 109 -8.00 -11.83 -25.44
C GLU A 109 -7.32 -10.47 -25.69
N ASP A 110 -7.52 -9.51 -24.79
CA ASP A 110 -7.01 -8.13 -24.89
C ASP A 110 -5.81 -7.87 -23.96
N LEU A 111 -5.22 -8.92 -23.38
CA LEU A 111 -4.17 -8.80 -22.36
C LEU A 111 -2.93 -8.03 -22.88
N GLU A 112 -2.57 -8.24 -24.14
CA GLU A 112 -1.50 -7.50 -24.83
C GLU A 112 -1.74 -5.98 -24.85
N HIS A 113 -2.99 -5.55 -24.94
CA HIS A 113 -3.33 -4.13 -24.86
C HIS A 113 -3.07 -3.58 -23.46
N ILE A 114 -3.46 -4.33 -22.42
CA ILE A 114 -3.25 -3.96 -21.02
C ILE A 114 -1.75 -3.85 -20.71
N PHE A 115 -0.95 -4.79 -21.20
CA PHE A 115 0.51 -4.73 -21.01
C PHE A 115 1.13 -3.47 -21.63
N LYS A 116 0.62 -3.00 -22.76
CA LYS A 116 1.08 -1.74 -23.39
C LYS A 116 0.67 -0.50 -22.61
N LEU A 117 -0.44 -0.55 -21.87
CA LEU A 117 -0.89 0.55 -21.02
C LEU A 117 -0.14 0.61 -19.68
N LYS A 118 0.45 -0.51 -19.26
CA LYS A 118 1.13 -0.63 -17.98
C LYS A 118 2.44 0.16 -17.99
N LYS A 119 2.59 1.06 -17.00
CA LYS A 119 3.88 1.68 -16.65
C LYS A 119 4.62 0.84 -15.62
N ASP A 120 5.94 0.97 -15.55
CA ASP A 120 6.77 0.22 -14.58
C ASP A 120 6.34 0.41 -13.13
N ALA A 121 5.96 1.63 -12.76
CA ALA A 121 5.51 1.99 -11.42
C ALA A 121 4.04 1.65 -11.14
N THR A 122 3.28 1.20 -12.15
CA THR A 122 1.87 0.82 -12.00
C THR A 122 1.78 -0.67 -11.71
N ALA A 123 1.01 -1.05 -10.70
CA ALA A 123 0.76 -2.45 -10.39
C ALA A 123 -0.30 -3.03 -11.33
N LEU A 124 -0.12 -4.28 -11.73
CA LEU A 124 -1.07 -5.05 -12.51
C LEU A 124 -1.58 -6.21 -11.66
N ILE A 125 -2.89 -6.29 -11.47
CA ILE A 125 -3.53 -7.33 -10.67
C ILE A 125 -4.55 -8.02 -11.56
N ILE A 126 -4.31 -9.28 -11.87
CA ILE A 126 -5.22 -10.09 -12.67
C ILE A 126 -6.05 -10.94 -11.72
N TYR A 127 -7.33 -10.59 -11.62
CA TYR A 127 -8.30 -11.37 -10.87
C TYR A 127 -8.84 -12.49 -11.76
N ALA A 128 -8.45 -13.72 -11.42
CA ALA A 128 -8.80 -14.94 -12.13
C ALA A 128 -9.43 -15.95 -11.16
N PRO A 129 -10.74 -15.81 -10.87
CA PRO A 129 -11.47 -16.77 -10.05
C PRO A 129 -11.28 -18.18 -10.59
N SER A 130 -11.05 -19.16 -9.71
CA SER A 130 -10.84 -20.56 -10.15
C SER A 130 -12.07 -21.16 -10.84
N SER A 131 -13.25 -20.59 -10.64
CA SER A 131 -14.50 -20.96 -11.32
C SER A 131 -14.56 -20.54 -12.79
N GLU A 132 -13.69 -19.65 -13.26
CA GLU A 132 -13.75 -19.03 -14.59
C GLU A 132 -12.67 -19.55 -15.55
N GLY A 133 -12.05 -20.67 -15.18
CA GLY A 133 -10.99 -21.30 -15.93
C GLY A 133 -9.59 -20.91 -15.46
N ARG A 134 -8.60 -21.64 -15.97
CA ARG A 134 -7.19 -21.45 -15.66
C ARG A 134 -6.54 -20.56 -16.71
N ILE A 135 -5.66 -19.66 -16.27
CA ILE A 135 -4.77 -18.91 -17.16
C ILE A 135 -3.79 -19.91 -17.81
N ASP A 136 -3.70 -19.92 -19.13
CA ASP A 136 -2.75 -20.76 -19.85
C ASP A 136 -1.30 -20.37 -19.52
N ASP A 137 -0.39 -21.34 -19.63
CA ASP A 137 0.98 -21.17 -19.18
C ASP A 137 1.71 -20.05 -19.97
N SER A 138 1.38 -19.85 -21.25
CA SER A 138 1.93 -18.77 -22.07
C SER A 138 1.54 -17.39 -21.52
N ASN A 139 0.26 -17.16 -21.21
CA ASN A 139 -0.17 -15.90 -20.60
C ASN A 139 0.37 -15.74 -19.18
N MET A 140 0.48 -16.82 -18.41
CA MET A 140 1.09 -16.77 -17.07
C MET A 140 2.56 -16.31 -17.12
N GLU A 141 3.34 -16.88 -18.04
CA GLU A 141 4.74 -16.48 -18.25
C GLU A 141 4.85 -15.01 -18.63
N LYS A 142 4.00 -14.53 -19.55
CA LYS A 142 3.97 -13.11 -19.93
C LYS A 142 3.68 -12.21 -18.74
N ILE A 143 2.67 -12.55 -17.93
CA ILE A 143 2.33 -11.78 -16.71
C ILE A 143 3.54 -11.72 -15.77
N ASN A 144 4.22 -12.84 -15.57
CA ASN A 144 5.39 -12.96 -14.69
C ASN A 144 6.61 -12.15 -15.17
N MET A 145 6.69 -11.81 -16.47
CA MET A 145 7.76 -10.94 -16.99
C MET A 145 7.59 -9.46 -16.60
N TYR A 146 6.38 -9.03 -16.21
CA TYR A 146 6.13 -7.64 -15.84
C TYR A 146 6.34 -7.41 -14.34
N ARG A 147 7.08 -6.35 -14.00
CA ARG A 147 7.27 -5.92 -12.61
C ARG A 147 5.93 -5.50 -12.00
N ASN A 148 5.74 -5.80 -10.70
CA ASN A 148 4.52 -5.46 -9.95
C ASN A 148 3.25 -6.06 -10.60
N ALA A 149 3.38 -7.24 -11.20
CA ALA A 149 2.26 -8.01 -11.71
C ALA A 149 1.95 -9.17 -10.76
N VAL A 150 0.67 -9.39 -10.47
CA VAL A 150 0.22 -10.49 -9.61
C VAL A 150 -1.08 -11.07 -10.14
N VAL A 151 -1.23 -12.39 -10.03
CA VAL A 151 -2.45 -13.12 -10.33
C VAL A 151 -3.11 -13.54 -9.02
N VAL A 152 -4.41 -13.27 -8.89
CA VAL A 152 -5.17 -13.53 -7.68
C VAL A 152 -6.46 -14.26 -8.01
N ASN A 153 -6.73 -15.34 -7.27
CA ASN A 153 -7.88 -16.22 -7.49
C ASN A 153 -8.97 -16.10 -6.42
N PHE A 154 -8.69 -15.45 -5.29
CA PHE A 154 -9.62 -15.30 -4.18
C PHE A 154 -9.90 -13.83 -3.87
N ARG A 155 -11.17 -13.47 -3.66
CA ARG A 155 -11.58 -12.10 -3.28
C ARG A 155 -10.88 -11.60 -2.00
N GLY A 156 -10.74 -12.46 -0.99
CA GLY A 156 -10.04 -12.10 0.26
C GLY A 156 -8.56 -11.75 0.05
N ARG A 157 -7.88 -12.44 -0.87
CA ARG A 157 -6.50 -12.10 -1.26
C ARG A 157 -6.45 -10.87 -2.15
N LEU A 158 -7.44 -10.67 -3.01
CA LEU A 158 -7.50 -9.56 -3.95
C LEU A 158 -7.37 -8.21 -3.24
N MET A 159 -8.10 -8.01 -2.14
CA MET A 159 -7.99 -6.79 -1.34
C MET A 159 -6.57 -6.59 -0.78
N ASN A 160 -5.99 -7.65 -0.21
CA ASN A 160 -4.64 -7.59 0.37
C ASN A 160 -3.58 -7.27 -0.70
N ASP A 161 -3.70 -7.90 -1.87
CA ASP A 161 -2.77 -7.71 -2.98
C ASP A 161 -2.92 -6.30 -3.59
N ILE A 162 -4.14 -5.74 -3.65
CA ILE A 162 -4.38 -4.34 -4.02
C ILE A 162 -3.70 -3.38 -3.05
N LEU A 163 -3.89 -3.58 -1.75
CA LEU A 163 -3.29 -2.72 -0.72
C LEU A 163 -1.77 -2.78 -0.74
N THR A 164 -1.21 -3.99 -0.79
CA THR A 164 0.24 -4.19 -0.84
C THR A 164 0.82 -3.57 -2.11
N SER A 165 0.17 -3.76 -3.25
CA SER A 165 0.57 -3.17 -4.53
C SER A 165 0.53 -1.64 -4.50
N LEU A 166 -0.47 -1.04 -3.87
CA LEU A 166 -0.56 0.41 -3.72
C LEU A 166 0.54 0.98 -2.83
N VAL A 167 0.88 0.29 -1.75
CA VAL A 167 2.00 0.66 -0.88
C VAL A 167 3.29 0.64 -1.70
N THR A 168 3.55 -0.43 -2.44
CA THR A 168 4.75 -0.55 -3.29
C THR A 168 4.77 0.49 -4.42
N ALA A 169 3.63 0.83 -5.02
CA ALA A 169 3.52 1.82 -6.10
C ALA A 169 3.57 3.29 -5.61
N SER A 170 3.44 3.51 -4.31
CA SER A 170 3.42 4.83 -3.66
C SER A 170 4.71 5.17 -2.92
N LEU A 171 5.59 4.19 -2.69
CA LEU A 171 6.88 4.35 -2.01
C LEU A 171 8.00 4.72 -2.98
#